data_AF-S9V7C6-F1
#
_entry.id   AF-S9V7C6-F1
#
_cell.length_a   1.000
_cell.length_b   1.000
_cell.length_c   1.000
_cell.angle_alpha   90.00
_cell.angle_beta   90.00
_cell.angle_gamma   90.00
#
_symmetry.space_group_name_H-M   'P 1'
#
loop_
_entity.id
_entity.type
_entity.pdbx_description
1 polymer ?
#
loop_
_entity_poly.entity_id
_entity_poly.type
_entity_poly.pdbx_seq_one_letter_code
_entity_poly.pdbx_strand_id
1 'polypeptide(L)'
;MLTVYADYVASTSDDPNVLPIVHERVRQYKESGLNAFPSSVEEALAPLEVLYGRTLLHATGIALHGTESVVCYVEDFTGGATEETENSSMTTGRFLYKVGEYTLYSPHFCPCSAYAFQSVRRHEVWCCKHLLALQMALKLQATGMKQDNIQVRVVDAEFFRSLLQTSLSFALKS
;
A
#
# COMPACT_ATOMS: atom_id res chain seq x y z
N MET A 1 -8.24 7.84 7.26
CA MET A 1 -9.19 6.74 7.01
C MET A 1 -8.49 5.41 6.78
N LEU A 2 -7.63 5.24 5.77
CA LEU A 2 -6.95 3.95 5.53
C LEU A 2 -6.13 3.42 6.73
N THR A 3 -5.48 4.31 7.50
CA THR A 3 -4.80 3.91 8.75
C THR A 3 -5.77 3.36 9.78
N VAL A 4 -6.94 3.98 9.95
CA VAL A 4 -7.97 3.52 10.91
C VAL A 4 -8.52 2.16 10.49
N TYR A 5 -8.75 1.97 9.18
CA TYR A 5 -9.14 0.67 8.64
C TYR A 5 -8.06 -0.40 8.88
N ALA A 6 -6.78 -0.10 8.60
CA ALA A 6 -5.70 -1.04 8.84
C ALA A 6 -5.54 -1.39 10.33
N ASP A 7 -5.64 -0.38 11.22
CA ASP A 7 -5.62 -0.58 12.66
C ASP A 7 -6.83 -1.41 13.14
N TYR A 8 -8.01 -1.21 12.56
CA TYR A 8 -9.18 -2.05 12.80
C TYR A 8 -8.92 -3.51 12.42
N VAL A 9 -8.53 -3.76 11.18
CA VAL A 9 -8.25 -5.11 10.68
C VAL A 9 -7.19 -5.81 11.55
N ALA A 10 -6.12 -5.10 11.89
CA ALA A 10 -5.05 -5.62 12.75
C ALA A 10 -5.54 -5.90 14.18
N SER A 11 -6.38 -5.03 14.75
CA SER A 11 -6.95 -5.24 16.09
C SER A 11 -7.90 -6.43 16.19
N THR A 12 -8.50 -6.83 15.06
CA THR A 12 -9.39 -7.99 14.94
C THR A 12 -8.67 -9.24 14.45
N SER A 13 -7.38 -9.15 14.15
CA SER A 13 -6.58 -10.25 13.64
C SER A 13 -5.94 -11.05 14.77
N ASP A 14 -5.86 -12.36 14.60
CA ASP A 14 -5.09 -13.26 15.47
C ASP A 14 -3.60 -13.33 15.09
N ASP A 15 -3.11 -12.48 14.16
CA ASP A 15 -1.71 -12.48 13.73
C ASP A 15 -0.79 -12.04 14.90
N PRO A 16 0.10 -12.92 15.39
CA PRO A 16 0.98 -12.60 16.51
C PRO A 16 2.03 -11.52 16.19
N ASN A 17 2.19 -11.17 14.90
CA ASN A 17 3.14 -10.15 14.45
C ASN A 17 2.55 -8.74 14.44
N VAL A 18 1.27 -8.57 14.79
CA VAL A 18 0.67 -7.24 14.92
C VAL A 18 1.47 -6.42 15.92
N LEU A 19 1.93 -5.24 15.48
CA LEU A 19 2.82 -4.41 16.26
C LEU A 19 2.09 -3.84 17.50
N PRO A 20 2.75 -3.79 18.68
CA PRO A 20 2.16 -3.23 19.90
C PRO A 20 1.66 -1.79 19.75
N ILE A 21 2.28 -1.01 18.85
CA ILE A 21 1.88 0.36 18.54
C ILE A 21 0.44 0.45 17.99
N VAL A 22 -0.06 -0.62 17.36
CA VAL A 22 -1.45 -0.68 16.89
C VAL A 22 -2.40 -0.65 18.08
N HIS A 23 -2.17 -1.49 19.09
CA HIS A 23 -3.03 -1.51 20.29
C HIS A 23 -3.05 -0.17 21.03
N GLU A 24 -1.91 0.52 21.08
CA GLU A 24 -1.83 1.87 21.66
C GLU A 24 -2.62 2.88 20.83
N ARG A 25 -2.51 2.88 19.49
CA ARG A 25 -3.33 3.74 18.62
C ARG A 25 -4.83 3.46 18.80
N VAL A 26 -5.23 2.19 18.83
CA VAL A 26 -6.62 1.77 19.05
C VAL A 26 -7.15 2.29 20.39
N ARG A 27 -6.34 2.21 21.45
CA ARG A 27 -6.67 2.75 22.76
C ARG A 27 -6.89 4.26 22.70
N GLN A 28 -5.97 4.99 22.08
CA GLN A 28 -6.08 6.44 21.92
C GLN A 28 -7.33 6.85 21.13
N TYR A 29 -7.70 6.10 20.08
CA TYR A 29 -8.95 6.35 19.34
C TYR A 29 -10.21 6.17 20.22
N LYS A 30 -10.19 5.20 21.14
CA LYS A 30 -11.31 4.98 22.07
C LYS A 30 -11.40 6.06 23.14
N GLU A 31 -10.25 6.56 23.60
CA GLU A 31 -10.18 7.58 24.65
C GLU A 31 -10.47 9.00 24.14
N SER A 32 -10.18 9.30 22.86
CA SER A 32 -10.31 10.66 22.31
C SER A 32 -11.74 11.11 22.00
N GLY A 33 -12.71 10.19 21.87
CA GLY A 33 -14.13 10.48 21.62
C GLY A 33 -14.46 11.16 20.26
N LEU A 34 -13.46 11.72 19.59
CA LEU A 34 -13.51 12.33 18.27
C LEU A 34 -13.03 11.29 17.25
N ASN A 35 -13.98 10.67 16.53
CA ASN A 35 -13.82 9.48 15.70
C ASN A 35 -13.71 8.19 16.52
N ALA A 36 -14.85 7.75 17.06
CA ALA A 36 -14.96 6.44 17.70
C ALA A 36 -14.31 5.38 16.81
N PHE A 37 -13.38 4.62 17.39
CA PHE A 37 -12.76 3.49 16.71
C PHE A 37 -13.87 2.55 16.22
N PRO A 38 -13.82 2.09 14.96
CA PRO A 38 -14.91 1.30 14.39
C PRO A 38 -15.15 0.03 15.22
N SER A 39 -16.41 -0.24 15.50
CA SER A 39 -16.86 -1.42 16.23
C SER A 39 -17.16 -2.60 15.30
N SER A 40 -17.43 -2.31 14.02
CA SER A 40 -17.68 -3.30 12.98
C SER A 40 -16.89 -3.02 11.69
N VAL A 41 -16.83 -4.02 10.82
CA VAL A 41 -16.14 -3.89 9.52
C VAL A 41 -16.86 -2.90 8.62
N GLU A 42 -18.18 -2.82 8.71
CA GLU A 42 -19.01 -1.85 8.00
C GLU A 42 -18.66 -0.43 8.44
N GLU A 43 -18.50 -0.17 9.74
CA GLU A 43 -18.07 1.15 10.25
C GLU A 43 -16.64 1.50 9.80
N ALA A 44 -15.75 0.52 9.74
CA ALA A 44 -14.38 0.72 9.27
C ALA A 44 -14.32 1.03 7.76
N LEU A 45 -15.19 0.41 6.97
CA LEU A 45 -15.24 0.56 5.51
C LEU A 45 -16.09 1.74 5.03
N ALA A 46 -17.15 2.11 5.73
CA ALA A 46 -18.10 3.13 5.28
C ALA A 46 -17.43 4.46 4.85
N PRO A 47 -16.45 5.02 5.58
CA PRO A 47 -15.77 6.22 5.13
C PRO A 47 -14.92 6.02 3.87
N LEU A 48 -14.35 4.83 3.69
CA LEU A 48 -13.61 4.49 2.48
C LEU A 48 -14.57 4.36 1.29
N GLU A 49 -15.75 3.80 1.49
CA GLU A 49 -16.78 3.69 0.45
C GLU A 49 -17.26 5.07 0.01
N VAL A 50 -17.49 6.00 0.95
CA VAL A 50 -17.85 7.39 0.63
C VAL A 50 -16.76 8.08 -0.19
N LEU A 51 -15.48 7.88 0.15
CA LEU A 51 -14.36 8.55 -0.51
C LEU A 51 -14.01 7.97 -1.87
N TYR A 52 -14.04 6.64 -2.01
CA TYR A 52 -13.48 5.94 -3.16
C TYR A 52 -14.54 5.22 -4.02
N GLY A 53 -15.76 5.04 -3.51
CA GLY A 53 -16.87 4.37 -4.18
C GLY A 53 -16.46 3.01 -4.74
N ARG A 54 -16.81 2.76 -6.01
CA ARG A 54 -16.47 1.50 -6.71
C ARG A 54 -14.97 1.21 -6.80
N THR A 55 -14.12 2.24 -6.72
CA THR A 55 -12.66 2.06 -6.75
C THR A 55 -12.20 1.24 -5.54
N LEU A 56 -12.87 1.39 -4.39
CA LEU A 56 -12.57 0.62 -3.18
C LEU A 56 -12.72 -0.88 -3.40
N LEU A 57 -13.79 -1.32 -4.05
CA LEU A 57 -14.06 -2.74 -4.29
C LEU A 57 -12.94 -3.37 -5.13
N HIS A 58 -12.54 -2.71 -6.21
CA HIS A 58 -11.44 -3.17 -7.05
C HIS A 58 -10.10 -3.15 -6.31
N ALA A 59 -9.84 -2.10 -5.54
CA ALA A 59 -8.61 -2.00 -4.75
C ALA A 59 -8.52 -3.09 -3.68
N THR A 60 -9.63 -3.42 -3.04
CA THR A 60 -9.74 -4.51 -2.05
C THR A 60 -9.48 -5.86 -2.70
N GLY A 61 -10.02 -6.10 -3.90
CA GLY A 61 -9.71 -7.29 -4.71
C GLY A 61 -8.21 -7.49 -4.91
N ILE A 62 -7.49 -6.41 -5.26
CA ILE A 62 -6.04 -6.47 -5.47
C ILE A 62 -5.29 -6.63 -4.14
N ALA A 63 -5.63 -5.80 -3.15
CA ALA A 63 -4.89 -5.69 -1.89
C ALA A 63 -5.11 -6.86 -0.93
N LEU A 64 -6.25 -7.56 -0.99
CA LEU A 64 -6.57 -8.63 -0.06
C LEU A 64 -6.77 -9.99 -0.74
N HIS A 65 -7.19 -10.00 -2.00
CA HIS A 65 -7.53 -11.22 -2.72
C HIS A 65 -6.59 -11.53 -3.88
N GLY A 66 -5.56 -10.69 -4.12
CA GLY A 66 -4.55 -10.93 -5.14
C GLY A 66 -5.13 -10.99 -6.56
N THR A 67 -6.23 -10.28 -6.85
CA THR A 67 -6.84 -10.27 -8.20
C THR A 67 -5.89 -9.70 -9.26
N GLU A 68 -4.89 -8.92 -8.83
CA GLU A 68 -3.75 -8.50 -9.64
C GLU A 68 -2.47 -8.67 -8.82
N SER A 69 -1.34 -8.92 -9.50
CA SER A 69 -0.04 -9.09 -8.85
C SER A 69 0.44 -7.78 -8.22
N VAL A 70 0.95 -7.84 -6.98
CA VAL A 70 1.68 -6.74 -6.34
C VAL A 70 3.11 -7.19 -6.09
N VAL A 71 4.07 -6.50 -6.69
CA VAL A 71 5.50 -6.79 -6.55
C VAL A 71 6.22 -5.54 -6.03
N CYS A 72 6.95 -5.67 -4.93
CA CYS A 72 7.83 -4.65 -4.39
C CYS A 72 9.27 -4.97 -4.81
N TYR A 73 9.84 -4.14 -5.69
CA TYR A 73 11.25 -4.21 -6.06
C TYR A 73 12.06 -3.34 -5.11
N VAL A 74 13.03 -3.96 -4.45
CA VAL A 74 13.99 -3.29 -3.56
C VAL A 74 15.32 -3.26 -4.28
N GLU A 75 15.89 -2.07 -4.47
CA GLU A 75 17.23 -1.99 -5.04
C GLU A 75 18.26 -2.49 -4.03
N ASP A 76 19.13 -3.39 -4.50
CA ASP A 76 20.26 -3.88 -3.74
C ASP A 76 21.39 -2.82 -3.73
N PHE A 77 21.66 -2.26 -2.55
CA PHE A 77 22.78 -1.33 -2.35
C PHE A 77 24.05 -2.04 -1.90
N THR A 78 24.01 -3.37 -1.72
CA THR A 78 25.13 -4.12 -1.16
C THR A 78 26.20 -4.41 -2.20
N GLY A 79 26.95 -3.36 -2.55
CA GLY A 79 28.35 -3.50 -2.98
C GLY A 79 29.30 -3.84 -1.80
N GLY A 80 28.81 -4.48 -0.72
CA GLY A 80 29.64 -4.85 0.43
C GLY A 80 28.87 -4.96 1.74
N ALA A 81 28.28 -6.13 2.00
CA ALA A 81 28.26 -6.80 3.30
C ALA A 81 27.38 -8.04 3.19
N THR A 82 28.04 -9.18 3.22
CA THR A 82 27.46 -10.51 3.40
C THR A 82 26.76 -10.63 4.76
N GLU A 83 25.83 -11.59 4.81
CA GLU A 83 25.22 -12.25 5.98
C GLU A 83 23.86 -11.71 6.49
N GLU A 84 22.85 -12.55 6.20
CA GLU A 84 21.80 -13.04 7.11
C GLU A 84 21.23 -12.04 8.13
N THR A 85 20.05 -11.48 7.83
CA THR A 85 19.12 -11.05 8.88
C THR A 85 17.68 -11.12 8.38
N GLU A 86 17.00 -12.21 8.76
CA GLU A 86 15.56 -12.22 8.93
C GLU A 86 15.20 -11.23 10.07
N ASN A 87 14.11 -10.48 9.87
CA ASN A 87 13.47 -9.52 10.78
C ASN A 87 14.06 -8.10 10.93
N SER A 88 13.23 -7.15 10.51
CA SER A 88 13.05 -5.82 11.11
C SER A 88 14.21 -4.83 11.05
N SER A 89 14.47 -4.31 9.86
CA SER A 89 14.57 -2.86 9.68
C SER A 89 14.09 -2.53 8.27
N MET A 90 13.29 -1.48 8.11
CA MET A 90 13.05 -0.91 6.77
C MET A 90 14.40 -0.40 6.28
N THR A 91 15.13 -1.26 5.58
CA THR A 91 16.37 -0.92 4.89
C THR A 91 16.13 0.36 4.10
N THR A 92 17.02 1.32 4.24
CA THR A 92 17.08 2.61 3.52
C THR A 92 17.33 2.39 2.03
N GLY A 93 16.50 1.57 1.39
CA GLY A 93 16.55 1.22 -0.02
C GLY A 93 15.56 2.05 -0.84
N ARG A 94 15.81 2.15 -2.14
CA ARG A 94 14.84 2.66 -3.10
C ARG A 94 13.85 1.54 -3.41
N PHE A 95 12.57 1.90 -3.44
CA PHE A 95 11.48 0.97 -3.68
C PHE A 95 10.75 1.34 -4.97
N LEU A 96 10.37 0.32 -5.74
CA LEU A 96 9.44 0.41 -6.87
C LEU A 96 8.33 -0.61 -6.68
N TYR A 97 7.10 -0.24 -6.97
CA TYR A 97 5.96 -1.14 -6.82
C TYR A 97 5.36 -1.41 -8.19
N LYS A 98 5.25 -2.68 -8.59
CA LYS A 98 4.43 -3.08 -9.72
C LYS A 98 3.08 -3.58 -9.22
N VAL A 99 2.00 -2.96 -9.68
CA VAL A 99 0.62 -3.33 -9.34
C VAL A 99 -0.12 -3.59 -10.65
N GLY A 100 -0.45 -4.87 -10.88
CA GLY A 100 -0.90 -5.32 -12.20
C GLY A 100 0.16 -5.03 -13.26
N GLU A 101 -0.22 -4.29 -14.29
CA GLU A 101 0.67 -3.91 -15.40
C GLU A 101 1.45 -2.61 -15.14
N TYR A 102 1.12 -1.87 -14.09
CA TYR A 102 1.67 -0.52 -13.86
C TYR A 102 2.80 -0.54 -12.84
N THR A 103 3.89 0.18 -13.16
CA THR A 103 5.00 0.41 -12.23
C THR A 103 4.83 1.80 -11.59
N LEU A 104 4.82 1.83 -10.27
CA LEU A 104 4.60 2.99 -9.41
C LEU A 104 5.91 3.29 -8.66
N TYR A 105 6.46 4.49 -8.88
CA TYR A 105 7.62 4.98 -8.14
C TYR A 105 7.28 5.55 -6.76
N SER A 106 6.02 5.89 -6.56
CA SER A 106 5.53 6.50 -5.33
C SER A 106 4.14 5.97 -5.02
N PRO A 107 3.80 5.78 -3.74
CA PRO A 107 2.43 5.47 -3.33
C PRO A 107 1.45 6.64 -3.54
N HIS A 108 1.84 7.67 -4.29
CA HIS A 108 1.03 8.84 -4.62
C HIS A 108 0.85 9.08 -6.13
N PHE A 109 1.41 8.24 -7.00
CA PHE A 109 1.29 8.41 -8.44
C PHE A 109 1.11 7.06 -9.14
N CYS A 110 0.18 7.01 -10.10
CA CYS A 110 -0.01 5.85 -10.95
C CYS A 110 -0.10 6.27 -12.44
N PRO A 111 0.65 5.65 -13.36
CA PRO A 111 0.61 6.00 -14.78
C PRO A 111 -0.59 5.41 -15.53
N CYS A 112 -1.62 4.89 -14.83
CA CYS A 112 -2.78 4.32 -15.52
C CYS A 112 -3.73 5.40 -16.04
N SER A 113 -4.46 5.08 -17.10
CA SER A 113 -5.43 5.99 -17.74
C SER A 113 -6.51 6.48 -16.77
N ALA A 114 -6.96 5.63 -15.85
CA ALA A 114 -7.96 6.01 -14.84
C ALA A 114 -7.44 7.12 -13.90
N TYR A 115 -6.16 7.08 -13.51
CA TYR A 115 -5.54 8.12 -12.69
C TYR A 115 -5.40 9.43 -13.48
N ALA A 116 -4.93 9.36 -14.73
CA ALA A 116 -4.83 10.51 -15.62
C ALA A 116 -6.20 11.17 -15.90
N PHE A 117 -7.26 10.37 -16.04
CA PHE A 117 -8.60 10.90 -16.25
C PHE A 117 -9.14 11.63 -15.01
N GLN A 118 -8.89 11.10 -13.81
CA GLN A 118 -9.30 11.73 -12.56
C GLN A 118 -8.57 13.07 -12.31
N SER A 119 -7.30 13.17 -12.69
CA SER A 119 -6.53 14.42 -12.55
C SER A 119 -7.11 15.54 -13.43
N VAL A 120 -7.52 15.22 -14.67
CA VAL A 120 -8.19 16.17 -15.57
C VAL A 120 -9.53 16.63 -15.00
N ARG A 121 -10.32 15.73 -14.41
CA ARG A 121 -11.64 16.04 -13.87
C ARG A 121 -11.64 16.71 -12.49
N ARG A 122 -10.47 16.95 -11.88
CA ARG A 122 -10.32 17.59 -10.57
C ARG A 122 -11.21 16.96 -9.49
N HIS A 123 -11.32 15.63 -9.48
CA HIS A 123 -12.01 14.95 -8.39
C HIS A 123 -11.34 15.30 -7.05
N GLU A 124 -12.12 15.42 -5.98
CA GLU A 124 -11.62 15.74 -4.64
C GLU A 124 -10.66 14.67 -4.09
N VAL A 125 -10.79 13.43 -4.59
CA VAL A 125 -9.93 12.30 -4.23
C VAL A 125 -9.27 11.75 -5.49
N TRP A 126 -7.96 11.95 -5.63
CA TRP A 126 -7.16 11.41 -6.73
C TRP A 126 -6.66 10.02 -6.38
N CYS A 127 -7.38 8.98 -6.81
CA CYS A 127 -6.99 7.61 -6.55
C CYS A 127 -7.58 6.63 -7.57
N CYS A 128 -6.71 5.93 -8.28
CA CYS A 128 -7.10 4.76 -9.07
C CYS A 128 -7.04 3.49 -8.22
N LYS A 129 -7.61 2.39 -8.73
CA LYS A 129 -7.60 1.10 -8.02
C LYS A 129 -6.20 0.61 -7.63
N HIS A 130 -5.19 0.82 -8.49
CA HIS A 130 -3.82 0.37 -8.23
C HIS A 130 -3.17 1.15 -7.10
N LEU A 131 -3.38 2.48 -7.08
CA LEU A 131 -2.84 3.36 -6.06
C LEU A 131 -3.49 3.06 -4.70
N LEU A 132 -4.81 2.94 -4.68
CA LEU A 132 -5.56 2.61 -3.47
C LEU A 132 -5.17 1.22 -2.95
N ALA A 133 -5.04 0.22 -3.83
CA ALA A 133 -4.62 -1.12 -3.44
C ALA A 133 -3.23 -1.12 -2.81
N LEU A 134 -2.26 -0.42 -3.42
CA LEU A 134 -0.92 -0.29 -2.88
C LEU A 134 -0.94 0.40 -1.51
N GLN A 135 -1.68 1.49 -1.38
CA GLN A 135 -1.80 2.20 -0.10
C GLN A 135 -2.44 1.32 0.99
N MET A 136 -3.48 0.55 0.66
CA MET A 136 -4.11 -0.40 1.58
C MET A 136 -3.09 -1.44 2.04
N ALA A 137 -2.41 -2.09 1.11
CA ALA A 137 -1.46 -3.16 1.40
C ALA A 137 -0.27 -2.63 2.24
N LEU A 138 0.27 -1.44 1.93
CA LEU A 138 1.33 -0.81 2.72
C LEU A 138 0.86 -0.40 4.13
N LYS A 139 -0.40 0.03 4.29
CA LYS A 139 -0.94 0.37 5.62
C LYS A 139 -1.16 -0.87 6.48
N LEU A 140 -1.60 -1.97 5.88
CA LEU A 140 -1.70 -3.26 6.57
C LEU A 140 -0.31 -3.84 6.89
N GLN A 141 0.66 -3.73 5.97
CA GLN A 141 2.04 -4.12 6.28
C GLN A 141 2.62 -3.30 7.44
N ALA A 142 2.29 -2.01 7.52
CA ALA A 142 2.75 -1.13 8.60
C ALA A 142 2.11 -1.44 9.98
N THR A 143 1.06 -2.25 10.05
CA THR A 143 0.55 -2.77 11.33
C THR A 143 1.30 -4.01 11.80
N GLY A 144 2.25 -4.52 11.00
CA GLY A 144 2.97 -5.78 11.26
C GLY A 144 2.28 -7.01 10.69
N MET A 145 1.08 -6.87 10.15
CA MET A 145 0.38 -7.98 9.51
C MET A 145 1.13 -8.44 8.27
N LYS A 146 1.34 -9.75 8.15
CA LYS A 146 1.97 -10.33 6.97
C LYS A 146 1.06 -10.12 5.75
N GLN A 147 1.62 -9.60 4.65
CA GLN A 147 0.92 -9.40 3.39
C GLN A 147 1.38 -10.46 2.38
N ASP A 148 0.64 -11.58 2.27
CA ASP A 148 0.99 -12.67 1.34
C ASP A 148 0.84 -12.28 -0.14
N ASN A 149 0.12 -11.18 -0.43
CA ASN A 149 -0.10 -10.69 -1.79
C ASN A 149 1.01 -9.79 -2.32
N ILE A 150 1.92 -9.29 -1.47
CA ILE A 150 3.07 -8.48 -1.90
C ILE A 150 4.29 -9.39 -2.06
N GLN A 151 4.73 -9.59 -3.29
CA GLN A 151 5.99 -10.28 -3.58
C GLN A 151 7.15 -9.29 -3.47
N VAL A 152 8.07 -9.50 -2.53
CA VAL A 152 9.29 -8.69 -2.43
C VAL A 152 10.39 -9.31 -3.31
N ARG A 153 11.04 -8.48 -4.15
CA ARG A 153 12.15 -8.88 -5.02
C ARG A 153 13.31 -7.91 -4.85
N VAL A 154 14.45 -8.42 -4.38
CA VAL A 154 15.69 -7.66 -4.38
C VAL A 154 16.30 -7.71 -5.78
N VAL A 155 16.69 -6.56 -6.32
CA VAL A 155 17.19 -6.43 -7.69
C VAL A 155 18.42 -5.54 -7.75
N ASP A 156 19.30 -5.79 -8.71
CA ASP A 156 20.46 -4.93 -8.93
C ASP A 156 20.06 -3.52 -9.43
N ALA A 157 21.02 -2.60 -9.34
CA ALA A 157 20.82 -1.20 -9.68
C ALA A 157 20.56 -0.96 -11.18
N GLU A 158 20.98 -1.86 -12.07
CA GLU A 158 20.75 -1.74 -13.52
C GLU A 158 19.29 -2.09 -13.86
N PHE A 159 18.82 -3.22 -13.33
CA PHE A 159 17.45 -3.65 -13.44
C PHE A 159 16.50 -2.63 -12.80
N PHE A 160 16.82 -2.12 -11.61
CA PHE A 160 16.03 -1.10 -10.93
C PHE A 160 15.90 0.18 -11.79
N ARG A 161 17.02 0.65 -12.38
CA ARG A 161 17.00 1.79 -13.31
C ARG A 161 16.15 1.53 -14.55
N SER A 162 16.19 0.33 -15.11
CA SER A 162 15.38 -0.04 -16.28
C SER A 162 13.87 0.04 -15.98
N LEU A 163 13.45 -0.42 -14.78
CA LEU A 163 12.06 -0.34 -14.32
C LEU A 163 11.63 1.11 -14.13
N LEU A 164 12.49 1.92 -13.52
CA LEU A 164 12.23 3.34 -13.31
C LEU A 164 12.05 4.08 -14.64
N GLN A 165 12.96 3.86 -15.61
CA GLN A 165 12.86 4.46 -16.94
C GLN A 165 11.57 4.05 -17.67
N THR A 166 11.21 2.78 -17.58
CA THR A 166 9.97 2.28 -18.18
C THR A 166 8.76 2.99 -17.57
N SER A 167 8.71 3.13 -16.24
CA SER A 167 7.60 3.80 -15.55
C SER A 167 7.42 5.27 -15.96
N LEU A 168 8.52 5.99 -16.19
CA LEU A 168 8.51 7.40 -16.61
C LEU A 168 8.16 7.56 -18.10
N SER A 169 8.56 6.60 -18.94
CA SER A 169 8.29 6.64 -20.39
C SER A 169 6.80 6.56 -20.72
N PHE A 170 6.01 5.86 -19.90
CA PHE A 170 4.54 5.81 -20.04
C PHE A 170 3.89 7.15 -19.70
N ALA A 171 4.44 7.92 -18.77
CA ALA A 171 3.91 9.22 -18.37
C ALA A 171 4.09 10.32 -19.44
N LEU A 172 4.99 10.13 -20.40
CA LEU A 172 5.29 11.10 -21.47
C LEU A 172 4.57 10.81 -22.80
N LYS A 173 3.90 9.66 -22.93
CA LYS A 173 3.17 9.26 -24.14
C LYS A 173 1.65 9.44 -24.04
N SER A 174 1.16 9.83 -22.87
CA SER A 174 -0.26 10.12 -22.56
C SER A 174 -0.51 11.61 -22.50
#